data_AF-E0UBZ1-F1
#
_entry.id   AF-E0UBZ1-F1
#
_cell.length_a   1.000
_cell.length_b   1.000
_cell.length_c   1.000
_cell.angle_alpha   90.00
_cell.angle_beta   90.00
_cell.angle_gamma   90.00
#
_symmetry.space_group_name_H-M   'P 1'
#
loop_
_entity.id
_entity.type
_entity.pdbx_description
1 polymer ?
#
loop_
_entity_poly.entity_id
_entity_poly.type
_entity_poly.pdbx_seq_one_letter_code
_entity_poly.pdbx_strand_id
1 'polypeptide(L)'
;MVYLSEQAKQKNLDMDIPILLDPTLLRAARRIYRTYCSLHSKLTQRPFGVAINRETHRGQLIFNAKPILLPGECFVSIKQLESEIY
;
A
#
# COMPACT_ATOMS: atom_id res chain seq x y z
N MET A 1 -26.02 -17.62 29.83
CA MET A 1 -26.01 -16.27 29.22
C MET A 1 -25.24 -16.37 27.92
N VAL A 2 -25.95 -16.28 26.81
CA VAL A 2 -25.41 -16.38 25.45
C VAL A 2 -25.23 -14.96 24.95
N TYR A 3 -23.99 -14.57 24.65
CA TYR A 3 -23.74 -13.45 23.75
C TYR A 3 -22.88 -13.94 22.60
N LEU A 4 -23.60 -14.44 21.60
CA LEU A 4 -23.16 -14.56 20.23
C LEU A 4 -23.27 -13.14 19.65
N SER A 5 -22.17 -12.39 19.57
CA SER A 5 -22.14 -11.13 18.83
C SER A 5 -21.10 -11.23 17.73
N GLU A 6 -21.63 -11.66 16.58
CA GLU A 6 -21.39 -11.02 15.30
C GLU A 6 -19.92 -11.00 14.86
N GLN A 7 -19.61 -12.08 14.14
CA GLN A 7 -18.68 -12.10 13.02
C GLN A 7 -18.49 -10.69 12.44
N ALA A 8 -17.37 -10.06 12.81
CA ALA A 8 -16.78 -8.98 12.05
C ALA A 8 -16.44 -9.56 10.68
N LYS A 9 -17.47 -9.60 9.83
CA LYS A 9 -17.42 -9.87 8.40
C LYS A 9 -16.73 -8.65 7.80
N GLN A 10 -15.44 -8.53 8.10
CA GLN A 10 -14.53 -7.55 7.53
C GLN A 10 -14.49 -7.89 6.05
N LYS A 11 -15.38 -7.23 5.33
CA LYS A 11 -15.60 -7.32 3.91
C LYS A 11 -14.23 -7.27 3.26
N ASN A 12 -13.85 -8.38 2.62
CA ASN A 12 -12.82 -8.41 1.58
C ASN A 12 -13.19 -7.32 0.59
N LEU A 13 -12.62 -6.15 0.77
CA LEU A 13 -12.59 -5.11 -0.24
C LEU A 13 -11.24 -5.29 -0.87
N ASP A 14 -11.26 -5.93 -2.03
CA ASP A 14 -10.17 -5.96 -2.98
C ASP A 14 -9.37 -4.66 -2.88
N MET A 15 -8.10 -4.79 -2.50
CA MET A 15 -7.11 -3.72 -2.41
C MET A 15 -6.70 -3.25 -3.81
N ASP A 16 -7.69 -3.04 -4.68
CA ASP A 16 -7.60 -2.56 -6.05
C ASP A 16 -8.62 -1.42 -6.29
N ILE A 17 -9.33 -0.96 -5.25
CA ILE A 17 -10.17 0.23 -5.35
C ILE A 17 -9.24 1.45 -5.33
N PRO A 18 -9.25 2.31 -6.36
CA PRO A 18 -8.65 3.63 -6.27
C PRO A 18 -9.52 4.43 -5.30
N ILE A 19 -9.30 4.22 -3.99
CA ILE A 19 -9.52 5.29 -3.03
C ILE A 19 -8.80 6.47 -3.67
N LEU A 20 -9.52 7.56 -3.95
CA LEU A 20 -8.97 8.82 -4.47
C LEU A 20 -7.77 9.19 -3.59
N LEU A 21 -6.61 8.65 -3.93
CA LEU A 21 -5.40 8.83 -3.18
C LEU A 21 -4.99 10.24 -3.52
N ASP A 22 -4.63 10.99 -2.50
CA ASP A 22 -4.06 12.30 -2.71
C ASP A 22 -2.89 12.16 -3.70
N PRO A 23 -2.87 12.91 -4.82
CA PRO A 23 -1.78 12.84 -5.79
C PRO A 23 -0.41 13.08 -5.16
N THR A 24 -0.34 13.80 -4.03
CA THR A 24 0.90 13.98 -3.26
C THR A 24 1.38 12.68 -2.62
N LEU A 25 0.48 11.88 -2.04
CA LEU A 25 0.79 10.58 -1.46
C LEU A 25 1.23 9.58 -2.52
N LEU A 26 0.54 9.58 -3.66
CA LEU A 26 0.89 8.70 -4.77
C LEU A 26 2.27 9.03 -5.33
N ARG A 27 2.61 10.33 -5.46
CA ARG A 27 3.96 10.78 -5.85
C ARG A 27 5.03 10.35 -4.84
N ALA A 28 4.76 10.47 -3.54
CA ALA A 28 5.69 10.06 -2.51
C ALA A 28 5.91 8.53 -2.50
N ALA A 29 4.84 7.74 -2.60
CA ALA A 29 4.93 6.28 -2.74
C ALA A 29 5.73 5.88 -3.99
N ARG A 30 5.52 6.58 -5.11
CA ARG A 30 6.28 6.36 -6.35
C ARG A 30 7.75 6.70 -6.21
N ARG A 31 8.09 7.76 -5.48
CA ARG A 31 9.48 8.10 -5.19
C ARG A 31 10.17 6.97 -4.42
N ILE A 32 9.51 6.43 -3.39
CA ILE A 32 10.03 5.30 -2.60
C ILE A 32 10.23 4.07 -3.49
N TYR A 33 9.25 3.72 -4.32
CA TYR A 33 9.35 2.59 -5.24
C TYR A 33 10.49 2.76 -6.26
N ARG A 34 10.61 3.94 -6.88
CA ARG A 34 11.69 4.23 -7.84
C ARG A 34 13.06 4.15 -7.20
N THR A 35 13.22 4.73 -6.00
CA THR A 35 14.48 4.65 -5.25
C THR A 35 14.83 3.19 -4.97
N TYR A 36 13.86 2.36 -4.61
CA TYR A 36 14.09 0.92 -4.45
C TYR A 36 14.57 0.25 -5.74
N CYS A 37 13.89 0.48 -6.87
CA CYS A 37 14.28 -0.06 -8.17
C CYS A 37 15.69 0.42 -8.59
N SER A 38 16.02 1.69 -8.36
CA SER A 38 17.35 2.24 -8.68
C SER A 38 18.47 1.59 -7.86
N LEU A 39 18.21 1.33 -6.58
CA LEU A 39 19.19 0.71 -5.67
C LEU A 39 19.30 -0.81 -5.90
N HIS A 40 18.21 -1.46 -6.30
CA HIS A 40 18.14 -2.90 -6.51
C HIS A 40 17.99 -3.23 -8.00
N SER A 41 19.06 -2.98 -8.76
CA SER A 41 19.12 -3.25 -10.21
C SER A 41 18.92 -4.74 -10.57
N LYS A 42 19.22 -5.65 -9.64
CA LYS A 42 18.80 -7.07 -9.67
C LYS A 42 17.70 -7.26 -8.64
N LEU A 43 16.46 -6.92 -9.01
CA LEU A 43 15.25 -7.08 -8.19
C LEU A 43 15.13 -8.51 -7.66
N THR A 44 15.67 -8.77 -6.48
CA THR A 44 15.68 -10.13 -5.88
C THR A 44 14.30 -10.49 -5.35
N GLN A 45 13.50 -9.48 -4.99
CA GLN A 45 12.12 -9.66 -4.55
C GLN A 45 11.28 -8.45 -4.97
N ARG A 46 10.15 -8.68 -5.65
CA ARG A 46 9.21 -7.62 -5.98
C ARG A 46 8.38 -7.30 -4.72
N PRO A 47 8.29 -6.02 -4.29
CA PRO A 47 7.37 -5.67 -3.22
C PRO A 47 5.92 -5.92 -3.67
N PHE A 48 4.99 -6.01 -2.73
CA PHE A 48 3.56 -5.98 -3.04
C PHE A 48 3.04 -4.55 -3.20
N GLY A 49 3.66 -3.60 -2.49
CA GLY A 49 3.28 -2.20 -2.51
C GLY A 49 4.10 -1.35 -1.55
N VAL A 50 3.65 -0.13 -1.34
CA VAL A 50 4.23 0.83 -0.42
C VAL A 50 3.15 1.24 0.58
N ALA A 51 3.41 1.05 1.87
CA ALA A 51 2.61 1.65 2.93
C ALA A 51 3.13 3.08 3.13
N ILE A 52 2.27 4.09 3.04
CA ILE A 52 2.62 5.49 3.22
C ILE A 52 1.72 6.15 4.24
N ASN A 53 2.31 6.88 5.17
CA ASN A 53 1.57 7.68 6.13
C ASN A 53 1.05 8.98 5.48
N ARG A 54 -0.23 9.29 5.69
CA ARG A 54 -0.91 10.42 5.06
C ARG A 54 -0.39 11.79 5.49
N GLU A 55 0.15 11.90 6.71
CA GLU A 55 0.59 13.18 7.29
C GLU A 55 2.07 13.44 7.00
N THR A 56 2.90 12.43 7.19
CA THR A 56 4.36 12.57 7.07
C THR A 56 4.89 12.30 5.68
N HIS A 57 4.05 11.75 4.78
CA HIS A 57 4.44 11.24 3.45
C HIS A 57 5.60 10.21 3.50
N ARG A 58 5.90 9.69 4.68
CA ARG A 58 6.91 8.65 4.87
C ARG A 58 6.25 7.30 4.68
N GLY A 59 6.97 6.41 4.03
CA GLY A 59 6.45 5.10 3.74
C GLY A 59 7.53 4.04 3.67
N GLN A 60 7.07 2.79 3.68
CA GLN A 60 7.91 1.61 3.66
C GLN A 60 7.39 0.65 2.60
N LEU A 61 8.32 -0.11 2.02
CA LEU A 61 8.00 -1.16 1.06
C LEU A 61 7.46 -2.36 1.81
N ILE A 62 6.30 -2.84 1.36
CA ILE A 62 5.67 -4.03 1.88
C ILE A 62 6.02 -5.19 0.96
N PHE A 63 6.66 -6.21 1.53
CA PHE A 63 6.98 -7.45 0.84
C PHE A 63 6.06 -8.62 1.23
N ASN A 64 5.13 -8.38 2.15
CA ASN A 64 4.16 -9.38 2.59
C ASN A 64 2.85 -9.25 1.82
N ALA A 65 2.21 -10.38 1.53
CA ALA A 65 0.90 -10.42 0.89
C ALA A 65 -0.23 -9.83 1.76
N LYS A 66 -0.05 -9.81 3.08
CA LYS A 66 -0.96 -9.19 4.06
C LYS A 66 -0.22 -8.10 4.84
N PRO A 67 -0.11 -6.87 4.33
CA PRO A 67 0.40 -5.75 5.12
C PRO A 67 -0.48 -5.50 6.34
N ILE A 68 0.16 -5.22 7.47
CA ILE A 68 -0.49 -4.62 8.62
C ILE A 68 -0.24 -3.12 8.47
N LEU A 69 -1.30 -2.35 8.28
CA LEU A 69 -1.24 -0.89 8.18
C LEU A 69 -1.56 -0.29 9.54
N LEU A 70 -0.79 0.73 9.92
CA LEU A 70 -1.12 1.52 11.10
C LEU A 70 -2.27 2.50 10.80
N PRO A 71 -2.97 2.99 11.83
CA PRO A 71 -3.93 4.08 11.66
C PRO A 71 -3.28 5.28 10.98
N GLY A 72 -3.90 5.79 9.90
CA GLY A 72 -3.38 6.91 9.12
C GLY A 72 -2.36 6.52 8.04
N GLU A 73 -2.00 5.24 7.94
CA GLU A 73 -1.26 4.72 6.79
C GLU A 73 -2.20 4.26 5.67
N CYS A 74 -1.73 4.43 4.45
CA CYS A 74 -2.41 4.02 3.23
C CYS A 74 -1.50 3.08 2.46
N PHE A 75 -2.07 1.98 1.96
CA PHE A 75 -1.34 1.08 1.10
C PHE A 75 -1.53 1.46 -0.37
N VAL A 76 -0.42 1.56 -1.09
CA VAL A 76 -0.39 1.78 -2.52
C VAL A 76 0.19 0.55 -3.19
N SER A 77 -0.62 -0.12 -4.02
CA SER A 77 -0.14 -1.31 -4.72
C SER A 77 0.82 -0.92 -5.84
N ILE A 78 1.78 -1.80 -6.16
CA ILE A 78 2.69 -1.54 -7.28
C ILE A 78 1.92 -1.46 -8.60
N LYS A 79 0.85 -2.23 -8.76
CA LYS A 79 -0.02 -2.17 -9.94
C LYS A 79 -0.55 -0.76 -10.18
N GLN A 80 -0.97 -0.06 -9.12
CA GLN A 80 -1.43 1.33 -9.20
C GLN A 80 -0.29 2.29 -9.57
N LEU A 81 0.89 2.11 -8.98
CA LEU A 81 2.09 2.92 -9.26
C LEU A 81 2.59 2.80 -10.70
N GLU A 82 2.39 1.62 -11.31
CA GLU A 82 2.72 1.32 -12.70
C GLU A 82 1.61 1.76 -13.67
N SER A 83 0.33 1.70 -13.27
CA SER A 83 -0.80 2.01 -14.17
C SER A 83 -0.84 3.47 -14.64
N GLU A 84 -0.43 4.43 -13.80
CA GLU A 84 -0.40 5.85 -14.14
C GLU A 84 0.86 6.24 -14.95
N ILE A 85 1.45 5.29 -15.68
CA ILE A 85 2.55 5.53 -16.63
C ILE A 85 2.01 5.53 -18.08
N TYR A 86 0.78 5.06 -18.32
CA TYR A 86 0.18 4.96 -19.66
C TYR A 86 -0.95 5.96 -19.87
#